data_AF-A0A5E4KLA7-F1
#
_entry.id   AF-A0A5E4KLA7-F1
#
_cell.length_a   1.000
_cell.length_b   1.000
_cell.length_c   1.000
_cell.angle_alpha   90.00
_cell.angle_beta   90.00
_cell.angle_gamma   90.00
#
_symmetry.space_group_name_H-M   'P 1'
#
loop_
_entity.id
_entity.type
_entity.pdbx_description
1 polymer ?
#
loop_
_entity_poly.entity_id
_entity_poly.type
_entity_poly.pdbx_seq_one_letter_code
_entity_poly.pdbx_strand_id
1 'polypeptide(L)' 'MPEAVAAETPRIMEKVFNILKKELSAEEYLIYLQTITPRVGDATAKLRDITKKMKLEDVVRRAKRMERARA' A
#
# COMPACT_ATOMS: atom_id res chain seq x y z
N MET A 1 8.48 27.25 -7.98
CA MET A 1 8.73 26.65 -6.65
C MET A 1 8.15 25.23 -6.52
N PRO A 2 8.49 24.23 -7.37
CA PRO A 2 7.85 22.90 -7.30
C PRO A 2 8.63 21.88 -6.45
N GLU A 3 9.93 22.06 -6.28
CA GLU A 3 10.84 21.03 -5.74
C GLU A 3 10.73 20.87 -4.22
N ALA A 4 10.42 21.95 -3.48
CA ALA A 4 10.24 21.89 -2.03
C ALA A 4 8.99 21.09 -1.61
N VAL A 5 7.91 21.16 -2.39
CA VAL A 5 6.65 20.45 -2.11
C VAL A 5 6.81 18.94 -2.31
N ALA A 6 7.61 18.53 -3.32
CA ALA A 6 7.86 17.13 -3.63
C ALA A 6 8.62 16.40 -2.49
N ALA A 7 9.58 17.07 -1.84
CA ALA A 7 10.34 16.51 -0.72
C ALA A 7 9.51 16.34 0.56
N GLU A 8 8.50 17.20 0.77
CA GLU A 8 7.61 17.11 1.93
C GLU A 8 6.40 16.18 1.71
N THR A 9 6.11 15.84 0.46
CA THR A 9 4.96 14.99 0.08
C THR A 9 4.91 13.67 0.85
N PRO A 10 6.02 12.89 1.00
CA PRO A 10 5.98 11.64 1.76
C PRO A 10 5.62 11.84 3.25
N ARG A 11 6.16 12.91 3.87
CA ARG A 11 5.92 13.23 5.29
C ARG A 11 4.49 13.72 5.52
N ILE A 12 3.94 14.48 4.58
CA ILE A 12 2.55 14.94 4.62
C ILE A 12 1.60 13.76 4.47
N MET A 13 1.85 12.87 3.50
CA MET A 13 1.05 11.66 3.28
C MET A 13 1.08 10.72 4.49
N GLU A 14 2.24 10.54 5.13
CA GLU A 14 2.36 9.76 6.35
C GLU A 14 1.52 10.35 7.49
N LYS A 15 1.56 11.68 7.68
CA LYS A 15 0.71 12.37 8.67
C LYS A 15 -0.78 12.17 8.38
N VAL A 16 -1.19 12.33 7.12
CA VAL A 16 -2.58 12.13 6.69
C VAL A 16 -3.04 10.71 7.00
N PHE A 17 -2.24 9.69 6.64
CA PHE A 17 -2.59 8.30 6.94
C PHE A 17 -2.68 8.00 8.43
N ASN A 18 -1.83 8.62 9.25
CA ASN A 18 -1.88 8.43 10.70
C ASN A 18 -3.11 9.07 11.34
N ILE A 19 -3.61 10.19 10.81
CA ILE A 19 -4.88 10.79 11.24
C ILE A 19 -6.03 9.88 10.84
N LEU A 20 -6.10 9.49 9.56
CA LEU A 20 -7.20 8.68 9.03
C LEU A 20 -7.31 7.32 9.72
N LYS A 21 -6.19 6.68 10.08
CA LYS A 21 -6.20 5.41 10.84
C LYS A 21 -6.80 5.53 12.24
N LYS A 22 -6.81 6.73 12.83
CA LYS A 22 -7.39 6.97 14.16
C LYS A 22 -8.88 7.30 14.08
N GLU A 23 -9.28 7.99 13.02
CA GLU A 23 -10.65 8.49 12.84
C GLU A 23 -11.57 7.50 12.12
N LEU A 24 -11.02 6.66 11.25
CA LEU A 24 -11.78 5.74 10.41
C LEU A 24 -11.74 4.31 10.94
N SER A 25 -12.85 3.59 10.81
CA SER A 25 -12.84 2.14 10.89
C SER A 25 -11.97 1.53 9.78
N ALA A 26 -11.60 0.25 9.94
CA ALA A 26 -10.79 -0.44 8.95
C ALA A 26 -11.44 -0.46 7.55
N GLU A 27 -12.77 -0.60 7.46
CA GLU A 27 -13.50 -0.59 6.18
C GLU A 27 -13.51 0.80 5.55
N GLU A 28 -13.83 1.85 6.32
CA GLU A 28 -13.84 3.23 5.84
C GLU A 28 -12.45 3.68 5.36
N TYR A 29 -11.40 3.28 6.08
CA TYR A 29 -10.02 3.54 5.70
C TYR A 29 -9.67 2.88 4.36
N LEU A 30 -10.08 1.64 4.14
CA LEU A 30 -9.86 0.93 2.87
C LEU A 30 -10.63 1.56 1.71
N ILE A 31 -11.89 1.95 1.92
CA ILE A 31 -12.72 2.64 0.92
C ILE A 31 -12.09 3.99 0.54
N TYR A 32 -11.63 4.74 1.55
CA TYR A 32 -10.93 6.00 1.32
C TYR A 32 -9.67 5.79 0.47
N LEU A 33 -8.82 4.84 0.85
CA LEU A 33 -7.60 4.52 0.10
C LEU A 33 -7.92 4.14 -1.34
N GLN A 34 -8.94 3.31 -1.60
CA GLN A 34 -9.36 2.96 -2.96
C GLN A 34 -9.80 4.18 -3.78
N THR A 35 -10.43 5.16 -3.14
CA THR A 35 -10.96 6.36 -3.79
C THR A 35 -9.85 7.35 -4.15
N ILE A 36 -8.90 7.57 -3.24
CA ILE A 36 -7.84 8.56 -3.41
C ILE A 36 -6.60 8.01 -4.13
N THR A 37 -6.39 6.70 -4.11
CA THR A 37 -5.30 6.08 -4.86
C THR A 37 -5.66 6.25 -6.32
N PRO A 38 -4.92 7.07 -7.08
CA PRO A 38 -5.17 7.15 -8.51
C PRO A 38 -5.00 5.73 -9.05
N ARG A 39 -5.80 5.34 -10.04
CA ARG A 39 -5.61 4.05 -10.74
C ARG A 39 -4.32 4.15 -11.56
N VAL A 40 -3.15 4.16 -10.90
CA VAL A 40 -1.85 4.45 -11.51
C VAL A 40 -1.33 3.19 -12.20
N GLY A 41 -1.75 3.01 -13.44
CA GLY A 41 -1.27 1.98 -14.35
C GLY A 41 -1.78 0.58 -14.01
N ASP A 42 -1.40 -0.39 -14.84
CA ASP A 42 -1.75 -1.79 -14.66
C ASP A 42 -1.02 -2.35 -13.42
N ALA A 43 -1.70 -2.29 -12.27
CA ALA A 43 -1.21 -2.85 -11.01
C ALA A 43 -0.85 -4.34 -11.16
N THR A 44 -1.55 -5.05 -12.06
CA THR A 44 -1.25 -6.44 -12.42
C THR A 44 0.10 -6.54 -13.14
N ALA A 45 0.40 -5.63 -14.07
CA ALA A 45 1.69 -5.59 -14.74
C ALA A 45 2.84 -5.30 -13.77
N LYS A 46 2.68 -4.32 -12.87
CA LYS A 46 3.68 -4.01 -11.82
C LYS A 46 3.88 -5.16 -10.85
N LEU A 47 2.79 -5.78 -10.39
CA LEU A 47 2.84 -6.99 -9.56
C LEU A 47 3.55 -8.13 -10.29
N ARG A 48 3.27 -8.33 -11.58
CA ARG A 48 3.92 -9.33 -12.41
C ARG A 48 5.42 -9.08 -12.52
N ASP A 49 5.86 -7.84 -12.72
CA ASP A 49 7.28 -7.51 -12.78
C ASP A 49 8.01 -7.68 -11.45
N ILE A 50 7.36 -7.35 -10.33
CA ILE A 50 7.91 -7.58 -8.99
C ILE A 50 8.00 -9.09 -8.69
N THR A 51 6.96 -9.84 -9.04
CA THR A 51 6.86 -11.29 -8.76
C THR A 51 7.69 -12.15 -9.70
N LYS A 52 8.03 -11.69 -10.92
CA LYS A 52 8.96 -12.37 -11.84
C LYS A 52 10.29 -12.75 -11.19
N LYS A 53 10.78 -11.95 -10.24
CA LYS A 53 12.05 -12.18 -9.54
C LYS A 53 11.88 -12.98 -8.25
N MET A 54 10.65 -13.32 -7.86
CA MET A 54 10.36 -14.07 -6.64
C MET A 54 10.27 -15.55 -6.94
N LYS A 55 10.91 -16.39 -6.13
CA LYS A 55 10.69 -17.83 -6.18
C LYS A 55 9.32 -18.14 -5.57
N LEU A 56 8.61 -19.08 -6.19
CA LEU A 56 7.29 -19.54 -5.74
C LEU A 56 7.29 -19.94 -4.25
N GLU A 57 8.35 -20.60 -3.80
CA GLU A 57 8.57 -21.00 -2.40
C GLU A 57 8.55 -19.82 -1.43
N ASP A 58 9.12 -18.67 -1.82
CA ASP A 58 9.18 -17.47 -0.99
C ASP A 58 7.82 -16.77 -0.93
N VAL A 59 7.07 -16.81 -2.03
CA VAL A 59 5.68 -16.31 -2.09
C VAL A 59 4.79 -17.13 -1.16
N VAL A 60 4.83 -18.46 -1.28
CA VAL A 60 4.04 -19.38 -0.45
C VAL A 60 4.42 -19.26 1.04
N ARG A 61 5.71 -19.12 1.36
CA ARG A 61 6.18 -18.93 2.74
C ARG A 61 5.71 -17.61 3.34
N ARG A 62 5.62 -16.53 2.55
CA ARG A 62 5.07 -15.25 3.00
C ARG A 62 3.56 -15.34 3.22
N ALA A 63 2.82 -15.95 2.31
CA ALA A 63 1.37 -16.16 2.44
C ALA A 63 1.02 -16.93 3.72
N LYS A 64 1.68 -18.07 3.97
CA LYS A 64 1.47 -18.86 5.20
C LYS A 64 1.80 -18.09 6.49
N ARG A 65 2.77 -17.18 6.46
CA ARG A 65 3.09 -16.33 7.62
C ARG A 65 1.99 -15.29 7.89
N MET A 66 1.42 -14.72 6.84
CA MET A 66 0.31 -13.77 6.97
C MET A 66 -0.97 -14.43 7.49
N GLU A 67 -1.25 -15.66 7.05
CA GLU A 67 -2.39 -16.45 7.52
C GLU A 67 -2.27 -16.78 9.01
N ARG A 68 -1.08 -17.22 9.46
CA ARG A 68 -0.81 -17.51 10.88
C ARG A 68 -0.79 -16.28 11.79
N ALA A 69 -0.52 -15.10 11.26
CA ALA A 69 -0.55 -13.85 12.03
C ALA A 69 -1.96 -13.29 12.23
N ARG A 70 -2.96 -13.84 11.52
CA ARG A 70 -4.38 -13.49 11.64
C ARG A 70 -5.20 -14.51 12.45
N ALA A 71 -4.60 -15.66 12.80
CA ALA A 71 -5.17 -16.69 13.67
C ALA A 71 -4.68 -16.48 15.10
#